data_AF-A0AAD3H2G1-F1
#
_entry.id   AF-A0AAD3H2G1-F1
#
_cell.length_a   1.000
_cell.length_b   1.000
_cell.length_c   1.000
_cell.angle_alpha   90.00
_cell.angle_beta   90.00
_cell.angle_gamma   90.00
#
_symmetry.space_group_name_H-M   'P 1'
#
loop_
_entity.id
_entity.type
_entity.pdbx_description
1 polymer ?
#
loop_
_entity_poly.entity_id
_entity_poly.type
_entity_poly.pdbx_seq_one_letter_code
_entity_poly.pdbx_strand_id
1 'polypeptide(L)'
;MALEKEIKVLGESLSKQVLGEEPSSSTCVEIISSLKTSLSSSENTVNIELLEKTMIGKTLTKAVKSFKRHKRTAEKDEQAEWQTCLDETESLLAKLKQIVSSEHSENKKKKAQQAREEGAKPGLPKSVSAYKTRLESQKKEIYKNPPALPPSTISIEEEWVGEPKRNKETGELTFVCGQDKGIASLLKDFKPNRTPEEVLRSGSFGGTYFRPIVSAVTNIKYKASDVLRDSVKPEWISGLDKSKYLTSITYVAGVNKYKVKCGGSLGMWESSGWIADSDPYGWFQWYCRFYQGRRCGDDERQISRWLKSAGPKGRFRSQLCNKIFAAGGMDHVNDVRVSPVIRQTLLHWGLEITTDVIKKHGKRVGKL
;
A
#
# COMPACT_ATOMS: atom_id res chain seq x y z
N MET A 1 24.39 20.05 -26.09
CA MET A 1 25.84 19.91 -25.87
C MET A 1 26.59 21.23 -25.99
N ALA A 2 26.37 22.03 -27.05
CA ALA A 2 27.01 23.35 -27.20
C ALA A 2 26.70 24.31 -26.05
N LEU A 3 25.41 24.53 -25.75
CA LEU A 3 24.95 25.40 -24.65
C LEU A 3 25.48 24.98 -23.26
N GLU A 4 25.46 23.68 -22.96
CA GLU A 4 25.97 23.16 -21.68
C GLU A 4 27.45 23.50 -21.49
N LYS A 5 28.26 23.29 -22.54
CA LYS A 5 29.69 23.59 -22.53
C LYS A 5 29.93 25.09 -22.36
N GLU A 6 29.17 25.91 -23.08
CA GLU A 6 29.24 27.38 -23.00
C GLU A 6 28.91 27.89 -21.59
N ILE A 7 27.80 27.45 -20.99
CA ILE A 7 27.41 27.84 -19.63
C ILE A 7 28.44 27.36 -18.61
N LYS A 8 29.01 26.15 -18.77
CA LYS A 8 30.08 25.67 -17.89
C LYS A 8 31.30 26.57 -17.94
N VAL A 9 31.78 26.93 -19.14
CA VAL A 9 32.94 27.82 -19.31
C VAL A 9 32.66 29.19 -18.68
N LEU A 10 31.50 29.79 -18.96
CA LEU A 10 31.11 31.08 -18.38
C LEU A 10 30.97 30.99 -16.85
N GLY A 11 30.41 29.89 -16.34
CA GLY A 11 30.29 29.63 -14.90
C GLY A 11 31.64 29.46 -14.21
N GLU A 12 32.59 28.76 -14.81
CA GLU A 12 33.96 28.61 -14.32
C GLU A 12 34.70 29.95 -14.31
N SER A 13 34.61 30.72 -15.39
CA SER A 13 35.15 32.08 -15.50
C SER A 13 34.57 33.01 -14.43
N LEU A 14 33.25 33.00 -14.24
CA LEU A 14 32.59 33.77 -13.19
C LEU A 14 33.08 33.34 -11.80
N SER A 15 33.17 32.03 -11.57
CA SER A 15 33.61 31.50 -10.29
C SER A 15 35.06 31.87 -9.99
N LYS A 16 35.93 31.93 -11.01
CA LYS A 16 37.32 32.38 -10.89
C LYS A 16 37.41 33.86 -10.55
N GLN A 17 36.61 34.71 -11.19
CA GLN A 17 36.53 36.14 -10.84
C GLN A 17 36.04 36.32 -9.41
N VAL A 18 34.94 35.66 -9.04
CA VAL A 18 34.29 35.78 -7.72
C VAL A 18 35.13 35.24 -6.55
N LEU A 19 36.06 34.30 -6.81
CA LEU A 19 36.93 33.67 -5.81
C LEU A 19 38.39 34.18 -5.87
N GLY A 20 38.73 35.06 -6.82
CA GLY A 20 40.08 35.60 -7.01
C GLY A 20 40.45 36.70 -6.00
N GLU A 21 41.74 37.06 -5.97
CA GLU A 21 42.29 38.07 -5.04
C GLU A 21 41.84 39.51 -5.38
N GLU A 22 41.67 39.83 -6.67
CA GLU A 22 41.17 41.12 -7.17
C GLU A 22 40.09 40.93 -8.26
N PRO A 23 38.81 40.84 -7.88
CA PRO A 23 37.72 40.71 -8.84
C PRO A 23 37.46 42.03 -9.58
N SER A 24 37.41 41.95 -10.92
CA SER A 24 37.03 43.08 -11.78
C SER A 24 35.51 43.16 -11.94
N SER A 25 34.91 44.31 -11.61
CA SER A 25 33.49 44.62 -11.81
C SER A 25 33.11 44.53 -13.28
N SER A 26 33.87 45.17 -14.17
CA SER A 26 33.64 45.18 -15.62
C SER A 26 33.65 43.77 -16.23
N THR A 27 34.63 42.94 -15.84
CA THR A 27 34.70 41.54 -16.31
C THR A 27 33.51 40.72 -15.82
N CYS A 28 33.05 40.96 -14.59
CA CYS A 28 31.85 40.31 -14.06
C CYS A 28 30.59 40.71 -14.85
N VAL A 29 30.44 41.99 -15.19
CA VAL A 29 29.31 42.49 -16.01
C VAL A 29 29.27 41.78 -17.37
N GLU A 30 30.42 41.65 -18.05
CA GLU A 30 30.51 40.99 -19.36
C GLU A 30 30.12 39.51 -19.28
N ILE A 31 30.59 38.79 -18.25
CA ILE A 31 30.26 37.38 -18.06
C ILE A 31 28.78 37.20 -17.74
N ILE A 32 28.20 38.06 -16.88
CA ILE A 32 26.77 38.01 -16.54
C ILE A 32 25.90 38.33 -17.77
N SER A 33 26.29 39.32 -18.56
CA SER A 33 25.62 39.70 -19.81
C SER A 33 25.65 38.57 -20.83
N SER A 34 26.80 37.90 -20.97
CA SER A 34 26.97 36.72 -21.81
C SER A 34 26.07 35.58 -21.34
N LEU A 35 26.11 35.25 -20.04
CA LEU A 35 25.24 34.23 -19.44
C LEU A 35 23.76 34.53 -19.67
N LYS A 36 23.33 35.78 -19.48
CA LYS A 36 21.96 36.22 -19.70
C LYS A 36 21.54 36.04 -21.16
N THR A 37 22.42 36.33 -22.10
CA THR A 37 22.19 36.16 -23.54
C THR A 37 22.05 34.69 -23.90
N SER A 38 23.00 33.85 -23.48
CA SER A 38 22.98 32.40 -23.75
C SER A 38 21.75 31.73 -23.11
N LEU A 39 21.36 32.14 -21.91
CA LEU A 39 20.20 31.59 -21.19
C LEU A 39 18.83 32.14 -21.65
N SER A 40 18.80 33.26 -22.37
CA SER A 40 17.54 33.88 -22.85
C SER A 40 17.29 33.67 -24.34
N SER A 41 18.22 33.06 -25.08
CA SER A 41 18.06 32.75 -26.51
C SER A 41 16.89 31.78 -26.73
N SER A 42 16.00 32.07 -27.69
CA SER A 42 14.85 31.23 -28.04
C SER A 42 15.25 29.87 -28.61
N GLU A 43 16.48 29.72 -29.09
CA GLU A 43 17.03 28.45 -29.58
C GLU A 43 17.51 27.54 -28.44
N ASN A 44 17.65 28.08 -27.23
CA ASN A 44 18.23 27.40 -26.08
C ASN A 44 17.14 26.97 -25.08
N THR A 45 16.99 25.66 -24.90
CA THR A 45 16.11 25.13 -23.85
C THR A 45 16.86 25.06 -22.52
N VAL A 46 16.52 25.96 -21.59
CA VAL A 46 17.01 25.92 -20.21
C VAL A 46 16.08 25.05 -19.38
N ASN A 47 16.60 23.95 -18.83
CA ASN A 47 15.84 23.02 -18.01
C ASN A 47 16.58 22.60 -16.74
N ILE A 48 15.90 21.88 -15.84
CA ILE A 48 16.50 21.41 -14.57
C ILE A 48 17.78 20.59 -14.82
N GLU A 49 17.78 19.71 -15.82
CA GLU A 49 18.93 18.85 -16.13
C GLU A 49 20.17 19.67 -16.53
N LEU A 50 20.00 20.70 -17.36
CA LEU A 50 21.06 21.63 -17.74
C LEU A 50 21.60 22.39 -16.53
N LEU A 51 20.71 22.87 -15.65
CA LEU A 51 21.10 23.61 -14.45
C LEU A 51 21.84 22.72 -13.45
N GLU A 52 21.47 21.44 -13.33
CA GLU A 52 22.16 20.45 -12.51
C GLU A 52 23.54 20.09 -13.09
N LYS A 53 23.64 19.91 -14.41
CA LYS A 53 24.93 19.60 -15.07
C LYS A 53 25.93 20.74 -15.04
N THR A 54 25.44 21.98 -15.17
CA THR A 54 26.29 23.19 -15.22
C THR A 54 26.54 23.79 -13.85
N MET A 55 25.70 23.47 -12.85
CA MET A 55 25.75 24.04 -11.50
C MET A 55 25.64 25.58 -11.45
N ILE A 56 25.23 26.21 -12.56
CA ILE A 56 25.27 27.66 -12.74
C ILE A 56 24.43 28.41 -11.69
N GLY A 57 23.30 27.85 -11.25
CA GLY A 57 22.49 28.43 -10.18
C GLY A 57 23.24 28.54 -8.85
N LYS A 58 24.12 27.58 -8.52
CA LYS A 58 24.97 27.66 -7.32
C LYS A 58 26.06 28.73 -7.50
N THR A 59 26.65 28.81 -8.68
CA THR A 59 27.68 29.81 -9.02
C THR A 59 27.12 31.23 -8.91
N LEU A 60 25.96 31.51 -9.52
CA LEU A 60 25.30 32.81 -9.44
C LEU A 60 24.91 33.15 -7.98
N THR A 61 24.44 32.18 -7.20
CA THR A 61 24.12 32.40 -5.78
C THR A 61 25.36 32.79 -4.96
N LYS A 62 26.53 32.21 -5.27
CA LYS A 62 27.80 32.61 -4.66
C LYS A 62 28.24 34.00 -5.14
N ALA A 63 28.09 34.28 -6.44
CA ALA A 63 28.41 35.57 -7.04
C ALA A 63 27.64 36.72 -6.36
N VAL A 64 26.33 36.58 -6.14
CA VAL A 64 25.52 37.58 -5.39
C VAL A 64 26.12 37.90 -4.02
N LYS A 65 26.56 36.88 -3.26
CA LYS A 65 27.17 37.09 -1.94
C LYS A 65 28.48 37.86 -2.05
N SER A 66 29.29 37.55 -3.05
CA SER A 66 30.57 38.21 -3.29
C SER A 66 30.38 39.65 -3.75
N PHE A 67 29.50 39.90 -4.72
CA PHE A 67 29.21 41.25 -5.20
C PHE A 67 28.65 42.16 -4.10
N LYS A 68 27.82 41.62 -3.18
CA LYS A 68 27.39 42.36 -1.97
C LYS A 68 28.55 42.75 -1.06
N ARG A 69 29.59 41.92 -0.98
CA ARG A 69 30.81 42.20 -0.21
C ARG A 69 31.65 43.27 -0.89
N HIS A 70 31.94 43.12 -2.18
CA HIS A 70 32.77 44.08 -2.93
C HIS A 70 32.12 45.46 -3.04
N LYS A 71 30.80 45.52 -3.25
CA LYS A 71 30.07 46.80 -3.22
C LYS A 71 30.25 47.58 -1.92
N ARG A 72 30.38 46.90 -0.76
CA ARG A 72 30.53 47.58 0.54
C ARG A 72 31.91 48.24 0.72
N THR A 73 32.92 47.75 0.01
CA THR A 73 34.32 48.18 0.16
C THR A 73 34.83 49.01 -1.02
N ALA A 74 34.04 49.13 -2.09
CA ALA A 74 34.40 49.83 -3.33
C ALA A 74 34.22 51.36 -3.24
N GLU A 75 34.96 52.10 -4.08
CA GLU A 75 34.79 53.55 -4.24
C GLU A 75 33.45 53.91 -4.91
N LYS A 76 33.04 55.19 -4.84
CA LYS A 76 31.70 55.64 -5.29
C LYS A 76 31.37 55.24 -6.73
N ASP A 77 32.34 55.32 -7.63
CA ASP A 77 32.14 55.03 -9.05
C ASP A 77 32.02 53.52 -9.32
N GLU A 78 32.82 52.69 -8.64
CA GLU A 78 32.76 51.22 -8.72
C GLU A 78 31.52 50.62 -8.02
N GLN A 79 30.97 51.30 -7.00
CA GLN A 79 29.75 50.86 -6.32
C GLN A 79 28.55 50.76 -7.27
N ALA A 80 28.49 51.62 -8.29
CA ALA A 80 27.44 51.60 -9.30
C ALA A 80 27.55 50.34 -10.17
N GLU A 81 28.76 49.97 -10.60
CA GLU A 81 29.01 48.78 -11.41
C GLU A 81 28.72 47.48 -10.65
N TRP A 82 29.13 47.41 -9.37
CA TRP A 82 28.79 46.26 -8.52
C TRP A 82 27.29 46.15 -8.25
N GLN A 83 26.57 47.28 -8.20
CA GLN A 83 25.11 47.28 -8.11
C GLN A 83 24.49 46.73 -9.39
N THR A 84 24.98 47.10 -10.57
CA THR A 84 24.54 46.53 -11.85
C THR A 84 24.76 45.01 -11.88
N CYS A 85 25.96 44.53 -11.52
CA CYS A 85 26.25 43.09 -11.39
C CYS A 85 25.25 42.37 -10.49
N LEU A 86 24.90 42.98 -9.35
CA LEU A 86 23.93 42.42 -8.41
C LEU A 86 22.54 42.31 -9.02
N ASP A 87 22.02 43.40 -9.58
CA ASP A 87 20.67 43.46 -10.12
C ASP A 87 20.49 42.48 -11.28
N GLU A 88 21.48 42.39 -12.17
CA GLU A 88 21.45 41.44 -13.28
C GLU A 88 21.53 39.98 -12.82
N THR A 89 22.39 39.68 -11.85
CA THR A 89 22.54 38.32 -11.31
C THR A 89 21.30 37.89 -10.54
N GLU A 90 20.71 38.77 -9.74
CA GLU A 90 19.47 38.49 -8.99
C GLU A 90 18.28 38.31 -9.95
N SER A 91 18.19 39.11 -11.00
CA SER A 91 17.19 38.97 -12.08
C SER A 91 17.34 37.63 -12.81
N LEU A 92 18.57 37.25 -13.18
CA LEU A 92 18.85 35.97 -13.83
C LEU A 92 18.47 34.79 -12.91
N LEU A 93 18.85 34.84 -11.63
CA LEU A 93 18.47 33.84 -10.64
C LEU A 93 16.96 33.72 -10.47
N ALA A 94 16.23 34.84 -10.48
CA ALA A 94 14.78 34.83 -10.39
C ALA A 94 14.15 34.09 -11.58
N LYS A 95 14.63 34.34 -12.81
CA LYS A 95 14.21 33.61 -14.01
C LYS A 95 14.50 32.12 -13.91
N LEU A 96 15.71 31.73 -13.51
CA LEU A 96 16.07 30.31 -13.34
C LEU A 96 15.18 29.61 -12.30
N LYS A 97 14.88 30.27 -11.18
CA LYS A 97 13.95 29.73 -10.17
C LYS A 97 12.53 29.56 -10.73
N GLN A 98 12.07 30.49 -11.55
CA GLN A 98 10.76 30.39 -12.21
C GLN A 98 10.70 29.17 -13.13
N ILE A 99 11.73 28.94 -13.96
CA ILE A 99 11.86 27.78 -14.85
C ILE A 99 11.83 26.46 -14.04
N VAL A 100 12.61 26.37 -12.98
CA VAL A 100 12.63 25.19 -12.10
C VAL A 100 11.24 24.94 -11.49
N SER A 101 10.57 25.99 -11.03
CA SER A 101 9.22 25.88 -10.47
C SER A 101 8.18 25.42 -11.49
N SER A 102 8.20 25.98 -12.72
CA SER A 102 7.30 25.57 -13.79
C SER A 102 7.53 24.13 -14.22
N GLU A 103 8.79 23.71 -14.40
CA GLU A 103 9.11 22.32 -14.77
C GLU A 103 8.74 21.33 -13.66
N HIS A 104 8.96 21.66 -12.39
CA HIS A 104 8.48 20.84 -11.29
C HIS A 104 6.96 20.67 -11.31
N SER A 105 6.22 21.74 -11.59
CA SER A 105 4.76 21.72 -11.73
C SER A 105 4.32 20.84 -12.90
N GLU A 106 4.96 20.99 -14.07
CA GLU A 106 4.67 20.17 -15.26
C GLU A 106 5.02 18.70 -15.05
N ASN A 107 6.18 18.40 -14.47
CA ASN A 107 6.60 17.04 -14.15
C ASN A 107 5.64 16.39 -13.14
N LYS A 108 5.14 17.15 -12.16
CA LYS A 108 4.11 16.67 -11.24
C LYS A 108 2.79 16.35 -11.98
N LYS A 109 2.37 17.21 -12.91
CA LYS A 109 1.17 16.95 -13.76
C LYS A 109 1.36 15.73 -14.64
N LYS A 110 2.52 15.58 -15.32
CA LYS A 110 2.87 14.41 -16.14
C LYS A 110 2.85 13.12 -15.32
N LYS A 111 3.46 13.11 -14.13
CA LYS A 111 3.43 11.96 -13.21
C LYS A 111 2.02 11.61 -12.76
N ALA A 112 1.19 12.61 -12.45
CA ALA A 112 -0.21 12.39 -12.05
C ALA A 112 -1.05 11.81 -13.21
N GLN A 113 -0.85 12.33 -14.43
CA GLN A 113 -1.50 11.82 -15.63
C GLN A 113 -1.09 10.36 -15.91
N GLN A 114 0.21 10.06 -15.86
CA GLN A 114 0.74 8.70 -16.03
C GLN A 114 0.17 7.73 -14.99
N ALA A 115 0.10 8.15 -13.72
CA ALA A 115 -0.49 7.35 -12.65
C ALA A 115 -1.99 7.08 -12.88
N ARG A 116 -2.73 8.05 -13.44
CA ARG A 116 -4.16 7.89 -13.78
C ARG A 116 -4.35 6.91 -14.93
N GLU A 117 -3.55 7.03 -15.99
CA GLU A 117 -3.58 6.12 -17.14
C GLU A 117 -3.19 4.69 -16.75
N GLU A 118 -2.18 4.53 -15.91
CA GLU A 118 -1.78 3.23 -15.35
C GLU A 118 -2.88 2.67 -14.43
N GLY A 119 -3.43 3.51 -13.55
CA GLY A 119 -4.49 3.15 -12.61
C GLY A 119 -5.77 2.68 -13.29
N ALA A 120 -6.04 3.12 -14.52
CA ALA A 120 -7.20 2.71 -15.31
C ALA A 120 -7.04 1.32 -15.99
N LYS A 121 -5.83 0.77 -16.07
CA LYS A 121 -5.58 -0.52 -16.74
C LYS A 121 -5.95 -1.71 -15.82
N PRO A 122 -6.51 -2.80 -16.37
CA PRO A 122 -6.64 -4.07 -15.64
C PRO A 122 -5.28 -4.64 -15.23
N GLY A 123 -5.28 -5.47 -14.18
CA GLY A 123 -4.10 -6.11 -13.61
C GLY A 123 -3.54 -5.40 -12.38
N LEU A 124 -2.46 -5.96 -11.85
CA LEU A 124 -1.77 -5.45 -10.66
C LEU A 124 -1.22 -4.03 -10.92
N PRO A 125 -1.36 -3.11 -9.95
CA PRO A 125 -0.75 -1.78 -10.05
C PRO A 125 0.79 -1.91 -10.00
N LYS A 126 1.50 -1.13 -10.82
CA LYS A 126 2.98 -1.16 -10.86
C LYS A 126 3.60 -0.13 -9.92
N SER A 127 2.85 0.90 -9.55
CA SER A 127 3.29 1.95 -8.63
C SER A 127 2.27 2.27 -7.54
N VAL A 128 2.77 2.72 -6.39
CA VAL A 128 1.95 3.20 -5.27
C VAL A 128 1.05 4.37 -5.69
N SER A 129 1.55 5.26 -6.55
CA SER A 129 0.78 6.41 -7.05
C SER A 129 -0.40 5.95 -7.92
N ALA A 130 -0.16 5.05 -8.87
CA ALA A 130 -1.24 4.51 -9.70
C ALA A 130 -2.27 3.75 -8.86
N TYR A 131 -1.83 2.98 -7.87
CA TYR A 131 -2.73 2.26 -6.98
C TYR A 131 -3.58 3.21 -6.13
N LYS A 132 -2.98 4.27 -5.59
CA LYS A 132 -3.69 5.30 -4.84
C LYS A 132 -4.75 5.99 -5.70
N THR A 133 -4.39 6.43 -6.90
CA THR A 133 -5.35 7.04 -7.84
C THR A 133 -6.50 6.10 -8.17
N ARG A 134 -6.21 4.81 -8.34
CA ARG A 134 -7.25 3.78 -8.57
C ARG A 134 -8.18 3.64 -7.37
N LEU A 135 -7.66 3.51 -6.15
CA LEU A 135 -8.45 3.45 -4.91
C LEU A 135 -9.37 4.68 -4.76
N GLU A 136 -8.82 5.88 -4.97
CA GLU A 136 -9.58 7.15 -4.90
C GLU A 136 -10.69 7.20 -5.96
N SER A 137 -10.39 6.84 -7.21
CA SER A 137 -11.37 6.82 -8.31
C SER A 137 -12.55 5.88 -8.05
N GLN A 138 -12.29 4.77 -7.37
CA GLN A 138 -13.29 3.77 -6.97
C GLN A 138 -13.94 4.08 -5.61
N LYS A 139 -13.66 5.24 -5.01
CA LYS A 139 -14.16 5.66 -3.68
C LYS A 139 -13.87 4.63 -2.58
N LYS A 140 -12.70 3.99 -2.64
CA LYS A 140 -12.26 3.01 -1.65
C LYS A 140 -11.66 3.72 -0.44
N GLU A 141 -11.93 3.18 0.74
CA GLU A 141 -11.27 3.60 1.97
C GLU A 141 -9.75 3.36 1.86
N ILE A 142 -8.95 4.36 2.22
CA ILE A 142 -7.49 4.26 2.28
C ILE A 142 -7.07 4.23 3.75
N TYR A 143 -6.73 3.04 4.24
CA TYR A 143 -6.42 2.85 5.66
C TYR A 143 -5.07 3.47 6.06
N LYS A 144 -4.09 3.46 5.15
CA LYS A 144 -2.77 4.09 5.31
C LYS A 144 -2.43 4.87 4.05
N ASN A 145 -1.81 6.03 4.20
CA ASN A 145 -1.35 6.87 3.09
C ASN A 145 0.16 7.09 3.22
N PRO A 146 0.98 6.58 2.28
CA PRO A 146 0.60 5.88 1.06
C PRO A 146 -0.02 4.47 1.33
N PRO A 147 -0.89 3.98 0.42
CA PRO A 147 -1.41 2.61 0.51
C PRO A 147 -0.31 1.58 0.27
N ALA A 148 -0.44 0.40 0.87
CA ALA A 148 0.45 -0.72 0.61
C ALA A 148 0.06 -1.39 -0.73
N LEU A 149 1.06 -1.71 -1.56
CA LEU A 149 0.82 -2.46 -2.78
C LEU A 149 0.25 -3.85 -2.46
N PRO A 150 -0.61 -4.41 -3.33
CA PRO A 150 -1.01 -5.81 -3.23
C PRO A 150 0.22 -6.73 -3.35
N PRO A 151 0.11 -7.99 -2.88
CA PRO A 151 1.10 -9.01 -3.17
C PRO A 151 1.36 -9.11 -4.67
N SER A 152 2.60 -9.47 -5.03
CA SER A 152 2.96 -9.81 -6.41
C SER A 152 2.13 -10.99 -6.92
N THR A 153 2.15 -11.18 -8.24
CA THR A 153 1.49 -12.30 -8.91
C THR A 153 1.77 -13.63 -8.20
N ILE A 154 0.72 -14.37 -7.90
CA ILE A 154 0.79 -15.63 -7.17
C ILE A 154 0.81 -16.81 -8.15
N SER A 155 1.77 -17.70 -8.00
CA SER A 155 1.78 -19.01 -8.66
C SER A 155 0.83 -19.97 -7.93
N ILE A 156 -0.03 -20.66 -8.68
CA ILE A 156 -0.92 -21.71 -8.18
C ILE A 156 -0.35 -23.05 -8.64
N GLU A 157 -0.25 -24.01 -7.73
CA GLU A 157 0.20 -25.36 -8.09
C GLU A 157 -0.85 -26.04 -8.97
N GLU A 158 -0.40 -26.77 -9.99
CA GLU A 158 -1.28 -27.44 -10.95
C GLU A 158 -2.09 -28.58 -10.29
N GLU A 159 -1.43 -29.35 -9.43
CA GLU A 159 -2.04 -30.47 -8.72
C GLU A 159 -2.66 -30.04 -7.39
N TRP A 160 -3.93 -30.40 -7.19
CA TRP A 160 -4.63 -30.15 -5.94
C TRP A 160 -4.43 -31.32 -5.00
N VAL A 161 -4.21 -31.02 -3.72
CA VAL A 161 -4.14 -32.05 -2.68
C VAL A 161 -5.53 -32.44 -2.17
N GLY A 162 -5.62 -33.53 -1.41
CA GLY A 162 -6.88 -33.94 -0.79
C GLY A 162 -7.43 -32.94 0.23
N GLU A 163 -8.74 -33.06 0.50
CA GLU A 163 -9.41 -32.31 1.56
C GLU A 163 -8.79 -32.53 2.95
N PRO A 164 -8.90 -31.56 3.86
CA PRO A 164 -8.32 -31.68 5.19
C PRO A 164 -8.96 -32.81 6.01
N LYS A 165 -8.16 -33.39 6.89
CA LYS A 165 -8.68 -34.35 7.88
C LYS A 165 -9.30 -33.58 9.04
N ARG A 166 -10.44 -34.06 9.54
CA ARG A 166 -11.13 -33.48 10.70
C ARG A 166 -10.97 -34.38 11.93
N ASN A 167 -10.47 -33.81 13.02
CA ASN A 167 -10.49 -34.49 14.30
C ASN A 167 -11.95 -34.57 14.82
N LYS A 168 -12.43 -35.78 15.15
CA LYS A 168 -13.83 -36.00 15.56
C LYS A 168 -14.17 -35.38 16.91
N GLU A 169 -13.20 -35.28 17.81
CA GLU A 169 -13.40 -34.78 19.18
C GLU A 169 -13.26 -33.25 19.24
N THR A 170 -12.19 -32.71 18.66
CA THR A 170 -11.87 -31.27 18.75
C THR A 170 -12.48 -30.45 17.61
N GLY A 171 -12.83 -31.09 16.49
CA GLY A 171 -13.25 -30.44 15.26
C GLY A 171 -12.12 -29.77 14.49
N GLU A 172 -10.87 -29.83 14.98
CA GLU A 172 -9.71 -29.23 14.31
C GLU A 172 -9.47 -29.88 12.94
N LEU A 173 -9.22 -29.03 11.95
CA LEU A 173 -8.86 -29.40 10.58
C LEU A 173 -7.35 -29.44 10.44
N THR A 174 -6.81 -30.47 9.80
CA THR A 174 -5.40 -30.58 9.46
C THR A 174 -5.22 -30.69 7.95
N PHE A 175 -4.24 -29.93 7.45
CA PHE A 175 -3.97 -29.79 6.03
C PHE A 175 -2.60 -30.36 5.70
N VAL A 176 -2.40 -30.69 4.44
CA VAL A 176 -1.11 -31.18 3.91
C VAL A 176 -0.48 -30.13 2.99
N CYS A 177 0.85 -30.18 2.87
CA CYS A 177 1.57 -29.38 1.88
C CYS A 177 1.29 -29.87 0.46
N GLY A 178 1.41 -28.97 -0.51
CA GLY A 178 1.46 -29.29 -1.93
C GLY A 178 2.85 -29.76 -2.35
N GLN A 179 3.23 -29.40 -3.57
CA GLN A 179 4.60 -29.56 -4.08
C GLN A 179 5.57 -28.73 -3.23
N ASP A 180 5.23 -27.48 -2.93
CA ASP A 180 6.00 -26.66 -2.00
C ASP A 180 5.81 -27.12 -0.55
N LYS A 181 6.94 -27.43 0.10
CA LYS A 181 6.98 -27.85 1.51
C LYS A 181 7.24 -26.69 2.47
N GLY A 182 7.42 -25.46 1.99
CA GLY A 182 7.72 -24.27 2.80
C GLY A 182 6.72 -24.01 3.93
N ILE A 183 5.45 -24.35 3.74
CA ILE A 183 4.39 -24.17 4.77
C ILE A 183 4.33 -25.27 5.83
N ALA A 184 5.14 -26.33 5.74
CA ALA A 184 5.03 -27.52 6.59
C ALA A 184 5.13 -27.21 8.10
N SER A 185 6.01 -26.27 8.47
CA SER A 185 6.17 -25.83 9.85
C SER A 185 4.92 -25.11 10.37
N LEU A 186 4.35 -24.22 9.56
CA LEU A 186 3.16 -23.43 9.90
C LEU A 186 1.91 -24.29 10.01
N LEU A 187 1.79 -25.34 9.19
CA LEU A 187 0.65 -26.27 9.20
C LEU A 187 0.50 -27.05 10.52
N LYS A 188 1.57 -27.15 11.32
CA LYS A 188 1.50 -27.76 12.66
C LYS A 188 0.56 -27.00 13.59
N ASP A 189 0.52 -25.67 13.46
CA ASP A 189 -0.29 -24.79 14.30
C ASP A 189 -1.55 -24.26 13.59
N PHE A 190 -1.60 -24.34 12.26
CA PHE A 190 -2.77 -23.96 11.47
C PHE A 190 -3.90 -24.98 11.60
N LYS A 191 -4.75 -24.78 12.61
CA LYS A 191 -5.86 -25.68 12.96
C LYS A 191 -7.19 -24.92 13.13
N PRO A 192 -7.78 -24.38 12.05
CA PRO A 192 -9.17 -23.94 12.09
C PRO A 192 -10.08 -25.11 12.46
N ASN A 193 -11.21 -24.84 13.10
CA ASN A 193 -12.18 -25.87 13.49
C ASN A 193 -13.57 -25.68 12.84
N ARG A 194 -13.66 -24.76 11.88
CA ARG A 194 -14.83 -24.57 11.02
C ARG A 194 -14.48 -24.69 9.55
N THR A 195 -15.23 -25.52 8.83
CA THR A 195 -15.13 -25.62 7.37
C THR A 195 -15.70 -24.36 6.71
N PRO A 196 -15.36 -24.08 5.43
CA PRO A 196 -16.00 -23.01 4.68
C PRO A 196 -17.53 -23.10 4.70
N GLU A 197 -18.10 -24.30 4.57
CA GLU A 197 -19.54 -24.53 4.67
C GLU A 197 -20.09 -24.06 6.03
N GLU A 198 -19.48 -24.50 7.13
CA GLU A 198 -19.94 -24.12 8.48
C GLU A 198 -19.87 -22.61 8.70
N VAL A 199 -18.83 -21.94 8.18
CA VAL A 199 -18.70 -20.47 8.25
C VAL A 199 -19.79 -19.77 7.44
N LEU A 200 -20.08 -20.25 6.23
CA LEU A 200 -21.12 -19.69 5.37
C LEU A 200 -22.51 -19.84 5.99
N ARG A 201 -22.87 -21.07 6.37
CA ARG A 201 -24.19 -21.39 6.94
C ARG A 201 -24.43 -20.70 8.29
N SER A 202 -23.38 -20.46 9.06
CA SER A 202 -23.47 -19.74 10.33
C SER A 202 -23.81 -18.24 10.16
N GLY A 203 -23.65 -17.66 8.97
CA GLY A 203 -23.73 -16.23 8.77
C GLY A 203 -22.50 -15.54 9.37
N SER A 204 -21.44 -15.45 8.59
CA SER A 204 -20.18 -14.86 9.06
C SER A 204 -20.03 -13.39 8.64
N PHE A 205 -20.45 -13.01 7.44
CA PHE A 205 -20.01 -11.76 6.79
C PHE A 205 -21.14 -10.76 6.50
N GLY A 206 -22.18 -10.76 7.31
CA GLY A 206 -23.33 -9.86 7.21
C GLY A 206 -24.10 -10.00 5.90
N GLY A 207 -24.00 -11.15 5.23
CA GLY A 207 -24.67 -11.39 3.96
C GLY A 207 -23.91 -10.94 2.71
N THR A 208 -22.73 -10.32 2.85
CA THR A 208 -22.16 -9.49 1.77
C THR A 208 -20.88 -10.03 1.13
N TYR A 209 -20.35 -11.16 1.60
CA TYR A 209 -18.97 -11.55 1.26
C TYR A 209 -18.77 -11.72 -0.24
N PHE A 210 -19.67 -12.43 -0.91
CA PHE A 210 -19.60 -12.73 -2.35
C PHE A 210 -20.50 -11.81 -3.19
N ARG A 211 -20.80 -10.60 -2.71
CA ARG A 211 -21.51 -9.59 -3.51
C ARG A 211 -20.69 -9.19 -4.74
N PRO A 212 -21.30 -8.61 -5.78
CA PRO A 212 -20.53 -8.04 -6.89
C PRO A 212 -19.57 -6.94 -6.39
N ILE A 213 -18.31 -6.97 -6.82
CA ILE A 213 -17.30 -5.98 -6.44
C ILE A 213 -16.57 -5.45 -7.67
N VAL A 214 -16.05 -4.23 -7.57
CA VAL A 214 -14.92 -3.79 -8.41
C VAL A 214 -13.69 -3.87 -7.52
N SER A 215 -12.68 -4.65 -7.91
CA SER A 215 -11.45 -4.74 -7.13
C SER A 215 -10.48 -3.62 -7.53
N ALA A 216 -9.92 -2.92 -6.56
CA ALA A 216 -8.82 -1.99 -6.82
C ALA A 216 -7.51 -2.74 -7.10
N VAL A 217 -7.35 -3.96 -6.60
CA VAL A 217 -6.13 -4.76 -6.85
C VAL A 217 -6.01 -5.11 -8.32
N THR A 218 -7.08 -5.61 -8.94
CA THR A 218 -7.07 -6.06 -10.35
C THR A 218 -7.69 -5.06 -11.32
N ASN A 219 -8.40 -4.04 -10.82
CA ASN A 219 -9.23 -3.13 -11.62
C ASN A 219 -10.31 -3.82 -12.47
N ILE A 220 -10.80 -4.97 -12.00
CA ILE A 220 -11.83 -5.78 -12.66
C ILE A 220 -13.12 -5.77 -11.83
N LYS A 221 -14.27 -5.82 -12.52
CA LYS A 221 -15.58 -6.05 -11.91
C LYS A 221 -15.88 -7.55 -11.85
N TYR A 222 -16.01 -8.09 -10.65
CA TYR A 222 -16.36 -9.49 -10.41
C TYR A 222 -17.86 -9.63 -10.16
N LYS A 223 -18.48 -10.61 -10.83
CA LYS A 223 -19.87 -11.00 -10.61
C LYS A 223 -19.95 -12.04 -9.50
N ALA A 224 -20.99 -11.94 -8.68
CA ALA A 224 -21.25 -12.88 -7.59
C ALA A 224 -21.36 -14.35 -8.09
N SER A 225 -22.03 -14.57 -9.22
CA SER A 225 -22.22 -15.91 -9.79
C SER A 225 -20.90 -16.57 -10.18
N ASP A 226 -19.97 -15.81 -10.77
CA ASP A 226 -18.70 -16.34 -11.25
C ASP A 226 -17.79 -16.74 -10.08
N VAL A 227 -17.67 -15.89 -9.06
CA VAL A 227 -16.86 -16.21 -7.87
C VAL A 227 -17.47 -17.36 -7.06
N LEU A 228 -18.81 -17.43 -6.95
CA LEU A 228 -19.45 -18.54 -6.25
C LEU A 228 -19.19 -19.87 -6.98
N ARG A 229 -19.32 -19.91 -8.31
CA ARG A 229 -19.03 -21.11 -9.11
C ARG A 229 -17.58 -21.58 -8.95
N ASP A 230 -16.65 -20.64 -8.89
CA ASP A 230 -15.22 -20.93 -8.85
C ASP A 230 -14.73 -21.30 -7.43
N SER A 231 -15.21 -20.61 -6.39
CA SER A 231 -14.61 -20.69 -5.05
C SER A 231 -15.46 -21.47 -4.04
N VAL A 232 -16.74 -21.70 -4.30
CA VAL A 232 -17.69 -22.26 -3.31
C VAL A 232 -18.34 -23.52 -3.88
N LYS A 233 -18.23 -24.64 -3.17
CA LYS A 233 -18.90 -25.87 -3.61
C LYS A 233 -20.44 -25.73 -3.54
N PRO A 234 -21.18 -26.21 -4.55
CA PRO A 234 -22.64 -26.09 -4.58
C PRO A 234 -23.35 -26.62 -3.33
N GLU A 235 -22.89 -27.76 -2.79
CA GLU A 235 -23.44 -28.40 -1.61
C GLU A 235 -23.34 -27.52 -0.35
N TRP A 236 -22.29 -26.70 -0.22
CA TRP A 236 -22.09 -25.82 0.93
C TRP A 236 -23.17 -24.75 1.05
N ILE A 237 -23.79 -24.40 -0.07
CA ILE A 237 -24.80 -23.34 -0.18
C ILE A 237 -26.15 -23.88 -0.66
N SER A 238 -26.31 -25.20 -0.73
CA SER A 238 -27.58 -25.83 -1.03
C SER A 238 -28.61 -25.51 0.06
N GLY A 239 -29.81 -25.10 -0.36
CA GLY A 239 -30.90 -24.66 0.51
C GLY A 239 -30.68 -23.29 1.19
N LEU A 240 -29.58 -22.59 0.91
CA LEU A 240 -29.30 -21.28 1.51
C LEU A 240 -29.88 -20.15 0.63
N ASP A 241 -30.52 -19.17 1.26
CA ASP A 241 -30.87 -17.91 0.60
C ASP A 241 -29.60 -17.10 0.28
N LYS A 242 -29.08 -17.29 -0.93
CA LYS A 242 -27.83 -16.67 -1.38
C LYS A 242 -27.90 -15.15 -1.35
N SER A 243 -29.07 -14.57 -1.65
CA SER A 243 -29.27 -13.13 -1.71
C SER A 243 -29.09 -12.48 -0.33
N LYS A 244 -29.54 -13.17 0.72
CA LYS A 244 -29.45 -12.73 2.11
C LYS A 244 -28.11 -13.06 2.76
N TYR A 245 -27.56 -14.25 2.51
CA TYR A 245 -26.41 -14.77 3.25
C TYR A 245 -25.06 -14.57 2.57
N LEU A 246 -25.03 -14.37 1.24
CA LEU A 246 -23.77 -14.37 0.47
C LEU A 246 -23.59 -13.12 -0.39
N THR A 247 -24.64 -12.66 -1.07
CA THR A 247 -24.55 -11.67 -2.15
C THR A 247 -25.30 -10.37 -1.88
N SER A 248 -25.71 -10.11 -0.64
CA SER A 248 -26.34 -8.85 -0.26
C SER A 248 -25.40 -7.69 -0.57
N ILE A 249 -25.95 -6.58 -1.08
CA ILE A 249 -25.19 -5.35 -1.33
C ILE A 249 -24.85 -4.66 -0.02
N THR A 250 -25.77 -4.70 0.94
CA THR A 250 -25.67 -4.00 2.24
C THR A 250 -25.40 -4.99 3.35
N TYR A 251 -24.52 -4.61 4.29
CA TYR A 251 -24.19 -5.45 5.44
C TYR A 251 -25.34 -5.51 6.44
N VAL A 252 -25.83 -6.72 6.71
CA VAL A 252 -26.92 -6.98 7.65
C VAL A 252 -26.41 -7.75 8.87
N ALA A 253 -26.18 -7.04 9.97
CA ALA A 253 -25.66 -7.64 11.21
C ALA A 253 -26.57 -8.76 11.76
N GLY A 254 -27.89 -8.67 11.55
CA GLY A 254 -28.85 -9.69 11.99
C GLY A 254 -28.69 -11.05 11.31
N VAL A 255 -28.02 -11.12 10.15
CA VAL A 255 -27.68 -12.38 9.48
C VAL A 255 -26.56 -13.10 10.21
N ASN A 256 -25.70 -12.37 10.92
CA ASN A 256 -24.55 -12.97 11.57
C ASN A 256 -24.94 -13.90 12.72
N LYS A 257 -24.11 -14.92 12.98
CA LYS A 257 -24.26 -15.83 14.13
C LYS A 257 -24.41 -15.06 15.44
N TYR A 258 -23.52 -14.09 15.68
CA TYR A 258 -23.48 -13.31 16.92
C TYR A 258 -24.21 -11.96 16.83
N LYS A 259 -24.99 -11.73 15.76
CA LYS A 259 -25.85 -10.53 15.57
C LYS A 259 -25.14 -9.17 15.67
N VAL A 260 -23.83 -9.14 15.47
CA VAL A 260 -23.00 -7.93 15.52
C VAL A 260 -22.27 -7.70 14.20
N LYS A 261 -22.05 -6.43 13.83
CA LYS A 261 -21.18 -6.06 12.72
C LYS A 261 -19.72 -6.18 13.14
N CYS A 262 -18.89 -6.79 12.31
CA CYS A 262 -17.44 -6.75 12.46
C CYS A 262 -16.73 -6.88 11.11
N GLY A 263 -15.41 -6.68 11.12
CA GLY A 263 -14.57 -6.65 9.92
C GLY A 263 -14.41 -5.25 9.32
N GLY A 264 -13.30 -5.07 8.59
CA GLY A 264 -13.02 -3.86 7.81
C GLY A 264 -13.72 -3.83 6.46
N SER A 265 -13.75 -2.66 5.82
CA SER A 265 -14.28 -2.51 4.46
C SER A 265 -13.38 -3.18 3.41
N LEU A 266 -13.91 -3.50 2.22
CA LEU A 266 -13.07 -4.00 1.13
C LEU A 266 -11.92 -3.03 0.79
N GLY A 267 -12.19 -1.72 0.80
CA GLY A 267 -11.15 -0.69 0.56
C GLY A 267 -10.04 -0.72 1.61
N MET A 268 -10.37 -0.88 2.89
CA MET A 268 -9.38 -1.05 3.96
C MET A 268 -8.48 -2.26 3.70
N TRP A 269 -9.05 -3.39 3.28
CA TRP A 269 -8.27 -4.61 3.00
C TRP A 269 -7.40 -4.47 1.75
N GLU A 270 -7.94 -3.88 0.68
CA GLU A 270 -7.20 -3.60 -0.56
C GLU A 270 -6.04 -2.62 -0.30
N SER A 271 -6.30 -1.48 0.35
CA SER A 271 -5.27 -0.47 0.64
C SER A 271 -4.22 -0.90 1.68
N SER A 272 -4.50 -1.96 2.44
CA SER A 272 -3.54 -2.55 3.39
C SER A 272 -2.62 -3.60 2.75
N GLY A 273 -2.75 -3.89 1.46
CA GLY A 273 -1.97 -4.94 0.78
C GLY A 273 -2.36 -6.35 1.23
N TRP A 274 -3.60 -6.55 1.67
CA TRP A 274 -4.06 -7.84 2.22
C TRP A 274 -4.82 -8.71 1.21
N ILE A 275 -5.23 -8.11 0.10
CA ILE A 275 -5.92 -8.76 -1.02
C ILE A 275 -4.91 -8.99 -2.13
N ALA A 276 -4.88 -10.20 -2.68
CA ALA A 276 -4.10 -10.53 -3.85
C ALA A 276 -5.01 -10.67 -5.09
N ASP A 277 -4.41 -10.64 -6.28
CA ASP A 277 -5.14 -10.77 -7.54
C ASP A 277 -5.76 -12.17 -7.74
N SER A 278 -5.09 -13.22 -7.25
CA SER A 278 -5.62 -14.59 -7.28
C SER A 278 -6.93 -14.72 -6.51
N ASP A 279 -7.05 -14.03 -5.37
CA ASP A 279 -8.19 -14.11 -4.45
C ASP A 279 -8.72 -12.69 -4.16
N PRO A 280 -9.47 -12.07 -5.11
CA PRO A 280 -9.92 -10.68 -5.04
C PRO A 280 -10.94 -10.42 -3.91
N TYR A 281 -11.52 -11.46 -3.31
CA TYR A 281 -12.35 -11.38 -2.11
C TYR A 281 -11.56 -11.64 -0.83
N GLY A 282 -10.26 -11.92 -0.92
CA GLY A 282 -9.35 -12.02 0.22
C GLY A 282 -9.38 -13.34 0.96
N TRP A 283 -9.07 -13.28 2.26
CA TRP A 283 -8.78 -14.43 3.11
C TRP A 283 -9.79 -15.57 3.01
N PHE A 284 -11.11 -15.29 3.08
CA PHE A 284 -12.07 -16.38 3.12
C PHE A 284 -12.24 -17.05 1.74
N GLN A 285 -12.05 -16.32 0.65
CA GLN A 285 -11.98 -16.93 -0.68
C GLN A 285 -10.75 -17.84 -0.80
N TRP A 286 -9.59 -17.34 -0.35
CA TRP A 286 -8.37 -18.15 -0.26
C TRP A 286 -8.64 -19.41 0.59
N TYR A 287 -9.30 -19.29 1.74
CA TYR A 287 -9.61 -20.41 2.63
C TYR A 287 -10.55 -21.43 2.00
N CYS A 288 -11.57 -20.98 1.25
CA CYS A 288 -12.45 -21.86 0.51
C CYS A 288 -11.67 -22.72 -0.49
N ARG A 289 -10.74 -22.12 -1.25
CA ARG A 289 -9.93 -22.86 -2.24
C ARG A 289 -8.83 -23.71 -1.58
N PHE A 290 -8.21 -23.21 -0.52
CA PHE A 290 -7.20 -23.94 0.25
C PHE A 290 -7.80 -25.21 0.90
N TYR A 291 -9.03 -25.10 1.41
CA TYR A 291 -9.80 -26.24 1.92
C TYR A 291 -10.07 -27.29 0.86
N GLN A 292 -10.34 -26.87 -0.38
CA GLN A 292 -10.60 -27.79 -1.49
C GLN A 292 -9.34 -28.46 -2.04
N GLY A 293 -8.15 -28.07 -1.58
CA GLY A 293 -6.88 -28.68 -2.01
C GLY A 293 -5.95 -27.76 -2.79
N ARG A 294 -6.38 -26.55 -3.16
CA ARG A 294 -5.51 -25.60 -3.87
C ARG A 294 -4.32 -25.21 -2.98
N ARG A 295 -3.12 -25.20 -3.55
CA ARG A 295 -1.90 -24.62 -2.96
C ARG A 295 -1.33 -23.55 -3.86
N CYS A 296 -0.71 -22.54 -3.26
CA CYS A 296 -0.17 -21.40 -3.99
C CYS A 296 0.91 -20.64 -3.22
N GLY A 297 1.65 -19.79 -3.92
CA GLY A 297 2.71 -18.96 -3.32
C GLY A 297 2.24 -17.95 -2.27
N ASP A 298 0.92 -17.82 -2.02
CA ASP A 298 0.36 -16.95 -0.98
C ASP A 298 0.06 -17.69 0.34
N ASP A 299 0.18 -19.01 0.36
CA ASP A 299 -0.24 -19.84 1.49
C ASP A 299 0.49 -19.49 2.78
N GLU A 300 1.81 -19.27 2.70
CA GLU A 300 2.62 -18.89 3.86
C GLU A 300 2.11 -17.59 4.50
N ARG A 301 1.83 -16.58 3.67
CA ARG A 301 1.34 -15.27 4.14
C ARG A 301 -0.03 -15.41 4.79
N GLN A 302 -0.94 -16.15 4.15
CA GLN A 302 -2.31 -16.32 4.63
C GLN A 302 -2.35 -17.12 5.94
N ILE A 303 -1.63 -18.24 6.01
CA ILE A 303 -1.50 -19.04 7.24
C ILE A 303 -0.87 -18.20 8.36
N SER A 304 0.18 -17.44 8.07
CA SER A 304 0.82 -16.55 9.04
C SER A 304 -0.12 -15.48 9.59
N ARG A 305 -1.01 -14.92 8.76
CA ARG A 305 -2.05 -13.97 9.20
C ARG A 305 -3.08 -14.64 10.10
N TRP A 306 -3.49 -15.86 9.76
CA TRP A 306 -4.37 -16.65 10.62
C TRP A 306 -3.71 -16.95 11.97
N LEU A 307 -2.44 -17.36 12.00
CA LEU A 307 -1.71 -17.65 13.23
C LEU A 307 -1.64 -16.42 14.15
N LYS A 308 -1.37 -15.24 13.59
CA LYS A 308 -1.36 -13.96 14.33
C LYS A 308 -2.75 -13.54 14.85
N SER A 309 -3.82 -13.98 14.20
CA SER A 309 -5.19 -13.58 14.52
C SER A 309 -5.93 -14.59 15.40
N ALA A 310 -6.02 -15.83 14.93
CA ALA A 310 -6.80 -16.93 15.47
C ALA A 310 -5.95 -18.13 15.95
N GLY A 311 -4.65 -18.18 15.63
CA GLY A 311 -3.76 -19.27 16.06
C GLY A 311 -3.58 -19.37 17.57
N PRO A 312 -2.83 -20.37 18.09
CA PRO A 312 -2.67 -20.63 19.53
C PRO A 312 -2.22 -19.42 20.36
N LYS A 313 -1.41 -18.52 19.77
CA LYS A 313 -0.97 -17.24 20.35
C LYS A 313 -1.62 -16.02 19.67
N GLY A 314 -2.62 -16.24 18.84
CA GLY A 314 -3.28 -15.21 18.05
C GLY A 314 -3.98 -14.17 18.92
N ARG A 315 -3.97 -12.92 18.46
CA ARG A 315 -4.50 -11.75 19.18
C ARG A 315 -5.96 -11.95 19.59
N PHE A 316 -6.84 -12.27 18.64
CA PHE A 316 -8.28 -12.35 18.88
C PHE A 316 -8.64 -13.59 19.69
N ARG A 317 -7.99 -14.73 19.42
CA ARG A 317 -8.18 -15.96 20.22
C ARG A 317 -7.80 -15.70 21.67
N SER A 318 -6.59 -15.18 21.91
CA SER A 318 -6.09 -14.94 23.27
C SER A 318 -6.95 -13.93 24.02
N GLN A 319 -7.38 -12.85 23.35
CA GLN A 319 -8.24 -11.84 23.94
C GLN A 319 -9.60 -12.42 24.37
N LEU A 320 -10.25 -13.22 23.51
CA LEU A 320 -11.53 -13.85 23.86
C LEU A 320 -11.38 -14.89 24.98
N CYS A 321 -10.38 -15.77 24.89
CA CYS A 321 -10.12 -16.74 25.96
C CYS A 321 -9.90 -16.06 27.32
N ASN A 322 -9.11 -14.99 27.36
CA ASN A 322 -8.87 -14.25 28.60
C ASN A 322 -10.15 -13.60 29.14
N LYS A 323 -11.03 -13.09 28.28
CA LYS A 323 -12.34 -12.56 28.68
C LYS A 323 -13.27 -13.64 29.21
N ILE A 324 -13.26 -14.84 28.63
CA ILE A 324 -14.02 -16.00 29.13
C ILE A 324 -13.50 -16.41 30.51
N PHE A 325 -12.18 -16.48 30.71
CA PHE A 325 -11.61 -16.72 32.04
C PHE A 325 -12.01 -15.66 33.07
N ALA A 326 -11.98 -14.38 32.69
CA ALA A 326 -12.41 -13.29 33.57
C ALA A 326 -13.92 -13.35 33.91
N ALA A 327 -14.73 -13.98 33.06
CA ALA A 327 -16.17 -14.14 33.27
C ALA A 327 -16.55 -15.35 34.12
N GLY A 328 -15.59 -16.18 34.56
CA GLY A 328 -15.86 -17.41 35.32
C GLY A 328 -15.30 -18.70 34.71
N GLY A 329 -14.49 -18.61 33.65
CA GLY A 329 -13.75 -19.77 33.13
C GLY A 329 -14.60 -20.71 32.30
N MET A 330 -14.50 -22.01 32.59
CA MET A 330 -15.03 -23.09 31.74
C MET A 330 -16.56 -23.02 31.57
N ASP A 331 -17.27 -22.52 32.57
CA ASP A 331 -18.74 -22.43 32.54
C ASP A 331 -19.24 -21.36 31.57
N HIS A 332 -18.37 -20.41 31.17
CA HIS A 332 -18.71 -19.28 30.31
C HIS A 332 -18.22 -19.43 28.86
N VAL A 333 -17.69 -20.60 28.48
CA VAL A 333 -17.19 -20.87 27.12
C VAL A 333 -18.28 -20.62 26.07
N ASN A 334 -19.50 -21.07 26.37
CA ASN A 334 -20.66 -20.97 25.48
C ASN A 334 -21.46 -19.66 25.67
N ASP A 335 -21.07 -18.77 26.59
CA ASP A 335 -21.76 -17.49 26.77
C ASP A 335 -21.43 -16.55 25.61
N VAL A 336 -22.36 -16.46 24.65
CA VAL A 336 -22.25 -15.64 23.44
C VAL A 336 -22.18 -14.14 23.73
N ARG A 337 -22.60 -13.70 24.93
CA ARG A 337 -22.53 -12.30 25.36
C ARG A 337 -21.11 -11.87 25.70
N VAL A 338 -20.22 -12.83 25.99
CA VAL A 338 -18.80 -12.56 26.21
C VAL A 338 -18.15 -12.18 24.88
N SER A 339 -18.04 -10.88 24.65
CA SER A 339 -17.33 -10.25 23.53
C SER A 339 -17.78 -10.75 22.13
N PRO A 340 -19.07 -10.60 21.76
CA PRO A 340 -19.64 -11.13 20.53
C PRO A 340 -18.92 -10.68 19.26
N VAL A 341 -18.37 -9.46 19.24
CA VAL A 341 -17.59 -8.95 18.10
C VAL A 341 -16.32 -9.76 17.86
N ILE A 342 -15.63 -10.21 18.91
CA ILE A 342 -14.43 -11.05 18.78
C ILE A 342 -14.82 -12.47 18.37
N ARG A 343 -15.92 -13.00 18.90
CA ARG A 343 -16.48 -14.30 18.47
C ARG A 343 -16.80 -14.28 16.97
N GLN A 344 -17.47 -13.24 16.49
CA GLN A 344 -17.77 -13.04 15.07
C GLN A 344 -16.47 -12.89 14.24
N THR A 345 -15.51 -12.13 14.75
CA THR A 345 -14.20 -11.98 14.08
C THR A 345 -13.48 -13.32 13.94
N LEU A 346 -13.46 -14.17 14.96
CA LEU A 346 -12.85 -15.50 14.86
C LEU A 346 -13.59 -16.42 13.89
N LEU A 347 -14.92 -16.31 13.81
CA LEU A 347 -15.71 -17.04 12.82
C LEU A 347 -15.33 -16.65 11.38
N HIS A 348 -14.97 -15.38 11.11
CA HIS A 348 -14.41 -14.97 9.82
C HIS A 348 -13.12 -15.73 9.47
N TRP A 349 -12.34 -16.09 10.50
CA TRP A 349 -11.09 -16.85 10.39
C TRP A 349 -11.30 -18.37 10.50
N GLY A 350 -12.54 -18.87 10.47
CA GLY A 350 -12.82 -20.31 10.56
C GLY A 350 -12.50 -20.92 11.93
N LEU A 351 -12.51 -20.10 13.00
CA LEU A 351 -12.32 -20.57 14.36
C LEU A 351 -13.52 -20.22 15.24
N GLU A 352 -14.01 -21.19 16.00
CA GLU A 352 -14.84 -20.98 17.16
C GLU A 352 -14.16 -21.44 18.44
N ILE A 353 -14.36 -20.70 19.52
CA ILE A 353 -13.82 -21.08 20.83
C ILE A 353 -14.67 -22.19 21.42
N THR A 354 -14.09 -23.39 21.49
CA THR A 354 -14.66 -24.57 22.14
C THR A 354 -14.03 -24.82 23.52
N THR A 355 -14.60 -25.75 24.27
CA THR A 355 -14.04 -26.25 25.53
C THR A 355 -12.58 -26.68 25.38
N ASP A 356 -12.23 -27.40 24.31
CA ASP A 356 -10.86 -27.83 24.03
C ASP A 356 -9.93 -26.64 23.77
N VAL A 357 -10.37 -25.67 22.97
CA VAL A 357 -9.60 -24.46 22.66
C VAL A 357 -9.27 -23.66 23.94
N ILE A 358 -10.24 -23.55 24.85
CA ILE A 358 -10.06 -22.87 26.15
C ILE A 358 -9.16 -23.67 27.07
N LYS A 359 -9.33 -25.01 27.15
CA LYS A 359 -8.44 -25.88 27.94
C LYS A 359 -6.99 -25.76 27.50
N LYS A 360 -6.71 -25.83 26.19
CA LYS A 360 -5.38 -25.63 25.60
C LYS A 360 -4.82 -24.25 25.92
N HIS A 361 -5.66 -23.20 25.86
CA HIS A 361 -5.23 -21.84 26.22
C HIS A 361 -4.89 -21.74 27.71
N GLY A 362 -5.76 -22.24 28.60
CA GLY A 362 -5.59 -22.19 30.05
C GLY A 362 -4.28 -22.87 30.49
N LYS A 363 -4.03 -24.09 30.02
CA LYS A 363 -2.76 -24.81 30.28
C LYS A 363 -1.54 -24.00 29.84
N ARG A 364 -1.59 -23.38 28.65
CA ARG A 364 -0.49 -22.57 28.11
C ARG A 364 -0.20 -21.32 28.94
N VAL A 365 -1.20 -20.73 29.58
CA VAL A 365 -1.05 -19.47 30.34
C VAL A 365 -1.10 -19.65 31.86
N GLY A 366 -1.06 -20.89 32.36
CA GLY A 366 -1.10 -21.20 33.79
C GLY A 366 -2.42 -20.86 34.48
N LYS A 367 -3.54 -20.94 33.75
CA LYS A 367 -4.91 -20.70 34.28
C LYS A 367 -5.71 -22.00 34.51
N LEU A 368 -5.17 -23.14 34.13
CA LEU A 368 -5.73 -24.48 34.29
C LEU A 368 -4.61 -25.50 34.55
#